data_AF-A0A367B4U2-F1
#
_entry.id   AF-A0A367B4U2-F1
#
_cell.length_a   1.000
_cell.length_b   1.000
_cell.length_c   1.000
_cell.angle_alpha   90.00
_cell.angle_beta   90.00
_cell.angle_gamma   90.00
#
_symmetry.space_group_name_H-M   'P 1'
#
loop_
_entity.id
_entity.type
_entity.pdbx_description
1 polymer ?
#
loop_
_entity_poly.entity_id
_entity_poly.type
_entity_poly.pdbx_seq_one_letter_code
_entity_poly.pdbx_strand_id
1 'polypeptide(L)'
;MTIAPQDHPHWVPETWAHLERRRAERRAAGISFRPDWITRQARRAAATRPGPASLHVEVGRYSAWLEGPDVGALLDAAGVTERLFDHDRGRWMVPVDRVDNVMSWAEWRERRIVTCSDVDR
;
A
#
# COMPACT_ATOMS: atom_id res chain seq x y z
N MET A 1 5.25 -39.67 15.55
CA MET A 1 6.68 -40.01 15.36
C MET A 1 7.45 -38.71 15.19
N THR A 2 8.33 -38.37 16.13
CA THR A 2 9.22 -37.20 16.00
C THR A 2 10.51 -37.69 15.35
N ILE A 3 10.75 -37.30 14.09
CA ILE A 3 12.01 -37.62 13.40
C ILE A 3 13.12 -36.89 14.15
N ALA A 4 14.20 -37.59 14.49
CA ALA A 4 15.31 -36.93 15.16
C ALA A 4 15.95 -35.95 14.17
N PRO A 5 16.38 -34.75 14.60
CA PRO A 5 16.87 -33.71 13.69
C PRO A 5 17.97 -34.20 12.74
N GLN A 6 18.85 -35.08 13.23
CA GLN A 6 19.93 -35.71 12.47
C GLN A 6 19.47 -36.61 11.31
N ASP A 7 18.22 -37.04 11.31
CA ASP A 7 17.64 -37.91 10.29
C ASP A 7 16.91 -37.11 9.20
N HIS A 8 16.94 -35.77 9.26
CA HIS A 8 16.31 -34.90 8.26
C HIS A 8 17.16 -34.83 6.97
N PRO A 9 16.57 -34.91 5.76
CA PRO A 9 17.30 -34.91 4.48
C PRO A 9 18.21 -33.70 4.23
N HIS A 10 18.00 -32.62 4.99
CA HIS A 10 18.76 -31.37 4.93
C HIS A 10 19.48 -31.08 6.25
N TRP A 11 19.87 -32.11 7.00
CA TRP A 11 20.63 -31.95 8.23
C TRP A 11 22.02 -31.39 7.93
N VAL A 12 22.24 -30.14 8.33
CA VAL A 12 23.56 -29.48 8.31
C VAL A 12 23.93 -29.13 9.75
N PRO A 13 24.91 -29.83 10.36
CA PRO A 13 25.24 -29.68 11.78
C PRO A 13 25.52 -28.23 12.20
N GLU A 14 26.25 -27.49 11.37
CA GLU A 14 26.62 -26.09 11.65
C GLU A 14 25.41 -25.16 11.67
N THR A 15 24.48 -25.34 10.74
CA THR A 15 23.25 -24.55 10.66
C THR A 15 22.36 -24.82 11.87
N TRP A 16 22.29 -26.08 12.33
CA TRP A 16 21.51 -26.45 13.50
C TRP A 16 22.14 -25.97 14.81
N ALA A 17 23.45 -26.10 14.98
CA ALA A 17 24.17 -25.53 16.13
C ALA A 17 23.99 -24.00 16.22
N HIS A 18 24.04 -23.31 15.07
CA HIS A 18 23.75 -21.89 15.00
C HIS A 18 22.31 -21.56 15.44
N LEU A 19 21.32 -22.33 14.99
CA LEU A 19 19.91 -22.15 15.37
C LEU A 19 19.67 -22.44 16.86
N GLU A 20 20.32 -23.45 17.44
CA GLU A 20 20.24 -23.76 18.87
C GLU A 20 20.84 -22.65 19.72
N ARG A 21 22.01 -22.14 19.34
CA ARG A 21 22.64 -20.99 19.98
C ARG A 21 21.71 -19.78 19.96
N ARG A 22 21.13 -19.45 18.81
CA ARG A 22 20.14 -18.36 18.67
C ARG A 22 18.89 -18.56 19.52
N ARG A 23 18.41 -19.80 19.66
CA ARG A 23 17.27 -20.14 20.54
C ARG A 23 17.65 -20.00 22.02
N ALA A 24 18.88 -20.34 22.41
CA ALA A 24 19.37 -20.16 23.77
C ALA A 24 19.53 -18.67 24.11
N GLU A 25 20.15 -17.88 23.23
CA GLU A 25 20.27 -16.42 23.36
C GLU A 25 18.91 -15.75 23.54
N ARG A 26 17.91 -16.12 22.70
CA ARG A 26 16.56 -15.57 22.81
C ARG A 26 15.86 -15.94 24.12
N ARG A 27 16.06 -17.16 24.61
CA ARG A 27 15.54 -17.60 25.91
C ARG A 27 16.20 -16.83 27.06
N ALA A 28 17.52 -16.69 27.04
CA ALA A 28 18.27 -15.92 28.03
C ALA A 28 17.88 -14.44 28.04
N ALA A 29 17.56 -13.87 26.87
CA ALA A 29 17.05 -12.50 26.74
C ALA A 29 15.55 -12.34 27.07
N GLY A 30 14.86 -13.41 27.52
CA GLY A 30 13.43 -13.36 27.85
C GLY A 30 12.50 -13.14 26.64
N ILE A 31 13.01 -13.31 25.42
CA ILE A 31 12.26 -13.07 24.17
C ILE A 31 11.39 -14.30 23.88
N SER A 32 10.25 -14.40 24.55
CA SER A 32 9.23 -15.44 24.33
C SER A 32 8.37 -15.21 23.08
N PHE A 33 8.48 -14.03 22.45
CA PHE A 33 7.61 -13.64 21.35
C PHE A 33 7.88 -14.46 20.09
N ARG A 34 7.00 -15.44 19.84
CA ARG A 34 6.74 -15.99 18.52
C ARG A 34 5.60 -15.17 17.91
N PRO A 35 5.85 -14.31 16.92
CA PRO A 35 4.75 -13.70 16.19
C PRO A 35 3.88 -14.82 15.62
N ASP A 36 2.61 -14.78 15.98
CA ASP A 36 1.61 -15.65 15.39
C ASP A 36 1.52 -15.41 13.88
N TRP A 37 0.75 -16.25 13.20
CA TRP A 37 0.60 -16.15 11.76
C TRP A 37 0.01 -14.78 11.37
N ILE A 38 -0.88 -14.20 12.20
CA ILE A 38 -1.49 -12.88 12.03
C ILE A 38 -0.44 -11.78 12.04
N THR A 39 0.44 -11.76 13.05
CA THR A 39 1.52 -10.76 13.15
C THR A 39 2.49 -10.87 11.97
N ARG A 40 2.77 -12.09 11.51
CA ARG A 40 3.61 -12.31 10.32
C ARG A 40 2.93 -11.81 9.03
N GLN A 41 1.63 -12.04 8.89
CA GLN A 41 0.86 -11.57 7.74
C GLN A 41 0.76 -10.04 7.72
N ALA A 42 0.47 -9.41 8.86
CA ALA A 42 0.43 -7.96 8.99
C ALA A 42 1.78 -7.31 8.62
N ARG A 43 2.90 -7.90 9.08
CA ARG A 43 4.25 -7.44 8.71
C ARG A 43 4.53 -7.59 7.21
N ARG A 44 4.07 -8.66 6.57
CA ARG A 44 4.18 -8.82 5.12
C ARG A 44 3.36 -7.76 4.39
N ALA A 45 2.12 -7.53 4.79
CA ALA A 45 1.28 -6.48 4.21
C ALA A 45 1.89 -5.09 4.36
N ALA A 46 2.47 -4.78 5.54
CA ALA A 46 3.19 -3.53 5.77
C ALA A 46 4.53 -3.42 5.02
N ALA A 47 5.17 -4.55 4.70
CA ALA A 47 6.42 -4.61 3.95
C ALA A 47 6.21 -4.56 2.43
N THR A 48 5.01 -4.87 1.95
CA THR A 48 4.62 -4.58 0.57
C THR A 48 4.57 -3.07 0.44
N ARG A 49 5.62 -2.45 -0.10
CA ARG A 49 5.52 -1.07 -0.58
C ARG A 49 4.32 -1.02 -1.51
N PRO A 50 3.30 -0.18 -1.24
CA PRO A 50 2.23 -0.01 -2.20
C PRO A 50 2.87 0.36 -3.54
N GLY A 51 2.43 -0.29 -4.62
CA GLY A 51 2.81 0.13 -5.97
C GLY A 51 2.42 1.60 -6.17
N PRO A 52 2.98 2.30 -7.16
CA PRO A 52 2.61 3.68 -7.42
C PRO A 52 1.10 3.76 -7.64
N ALA A 53 0.40 4.49 -6.79
CA ALA A 53 -1.04 4.71 -6.96
C ALA A 53 -1.26 5.47 -8.27
N SER A 54 -2.28 5.10 -9.04
CA SER A 54 -2.65 5.82 -10.25
C SER A 54 -3.78 6.81 -9.96
N LEU A 55 -3.85 7.88 -10.75
CA LEU A 55 -4.98 8.78 -10.81
C LEU A 55 -5.39 8.89 -12.28
N HIS A 56 -6.64 8.56 -12.57
CA HIS A 56 -7.24 8.79 -13.87
C HIS A 56 -8.12 10.03 -13.82
N VAL A 57 -7.95 10.92 -14.80
CA VAL A 57 -8.67 12.19 -14.91
C VAL A 57 -9.35 12.24 -16.27
N GLU A 58 -10.66 12.37 -16.28
CA GLU A 58 -11.45 12.71 -17.46
C GLU A 58 -11.81 14.20 -17.37
N VAL A 59 -11.23 15.03 -18.23
CA VAL A 59 -11.49 16.48 -18.27
C VAL A 59 -12.60 16.75 -19.27
N GLY A 60 -13.72 17.31 -18.81
CA GLY A 60 -14.79 17.82 -19.66
C GLY A 60 -14.78 19.34 -19.70
N ARG A 61 -15.83 19.93 -20.29
CA ARG A 61 -15.89 21.38 -20.53
C ARG A 61 -15.87 22.25 -19.28
N TYR A 62 -16.54 21.80 -18.21
CA TYR A 62 -16.70 22.56 -16.96
C TYR A 62 -16.33 21.77 -15.70
N SER A 63 -16.25 20.45 -15.83
CA SER A 63 -15.95 19.56 -14.73
C SER A 63 -14.99 18.49 -15.18
N ALA A 64 -14.30 17.90 -14.22
CA ALA A 64 -13.51 16.72 -14.44
C ALA A 64 -13.87 15.63 -13.45
N TRP A 65 -13.69 14.40 -13.91
CA TRP A 65 -13.95 13.19 -13.15
C TRP A 65 -12.64 12.52 -12.79
N LEU A 66 -12.54 12.10 -11.54
CA LEU A 66 -11.34 11.55 -10.93
C LEU A 66 -11.63 10.13 -10.46
N GLU A 67 -10.79 9.20 -10.90
CA GLU A 67 -10.84 7.79 -10.51
C GLU A 67 -9.47 7.34 -10.01
N GLY A 68 -9.45 6.59 -8.91
CA GLY A 68 -8.25 6.02 -8.34
C GLY A 68 -8.42 5.70 -6.85
N PRO A 69 -7.41 5.07 -6.22
CA PRO A 69 -7.41 4.86 -4.78
C PRO A 69 -7.34 6.18 -4.02
N ASP A 70 -8.04 6.29 -2.90
CA ASP A 70 -7.93 7.40 -1.94
C ASP A 70 -8.06 8.82 -2.54
N VAL A 71 -8.87 8.98 -3.59
CA VAL A 71 -9.07 10.30 -4.24
C VAL A 71 -9.67 11.33 -3.28
N GLY A 72 -10.54 10.91 -2.35
CA GLY A 72 -11.08 11.81 -1.32
C GLY A 72 -9.97 12.44 -0.47
N ALA A 73 -9.04 11.61 0.03
CA ALA A 73 -7.90 12.11 0.82
C ALA A 73 -6.95 12.99 0.00
N LEU A 74 -6.73 12.65 -1.27
CA LEU A 74 -5.97 13.47 -2.21
C LEU A 74 -6.61 14.86 -2.38
N LEU A 75 -7.93 14.91 -2.58
CA LEU A 75 -8.68 16.16 -2.73
C LEU A 75 -8.65 17.01 -1.46
N ASP A 76 -8.72 16.38 -0.28
CA ASP A 76 -8.55 17.06 1.01
C ASP A 76 -7.15 17.67 1.14
N ALA A 77 -6.11 16.91 0.77
CA ALA A 77 -4.73 17.38 0.81
C ALA A 77 -4.47 18.52 -0.19
N ALA A 78 -5.11 18.48 -1.36
CA ALA A 78 -5.06 19.54 -2.36
C ALA A 78 -5.96 20.75 -2.02
N GLY A 79 -6.72 20.70 -0.93
CA GLY A 79 -7.60 21.79 -0.49
C GLY A 79 -8.83 22.01 -1.37
N VAL A 80 -9.26 20.98 -2.12
CA VAL A 80 -10.44 21.06 -3.00
C VAL A 80 -11.70 20.74 -2.20
N THR A 81 -12.44 21.78 -1.84
CA THR A 81 -13.71 21.68 -1.10
C THR A 81 -14.92 21.52 -2.00
N GLU A 82 -14.88 22.10 -3.19
CA GLU A 82 -15.90 22.00 -4.23
C GLU A 82 -15.74 20.67 -4.97
N ARG A 83 -16.35 19.61 -4.43
CA ARG A 83 -16.28 18.25 -4.97
C ARG A 83 -17.58 17.51 -4.75
N LEU A 84 -17.94 16.65 -5.70
CA LEU A 84 -19.11 15.78 -5.60
C LEU A 84 -18.66 14.34 -5.78
N PHE A 85 -19.23 13.42 -4.99
CA PHE A 85 -19.00 12.00 -5.20
C PHE A 85 -20.22 11.39 -5.90
N ASP A 86 -19.97 10.74 -7.04
CA ASP A 86 -20.97 9.95 -7.75
C ASP A 86 -20.88 8.50 -7.25
N HIS A 87 -21.89 8.09 -6.48
CA HIS A 87 -21.97 6.74 -5.90
C HIS A 87 -22.22 5.66 -6.94
N ASP A 88 -22.88 5.97 -8.06
CA ASP A 88 -23.21 4.99 -9.10
C ASP A 88 -21.97 4.63 -9.91
N ARG A 89 -21.09 5.62 -10.15
CA ARG A 89 -19.84 5.44 -10.90
C ARG A 89 -18.63 5.21 -10.02
N GLY A 90 -18.74 5.49 -8.72
CA GLY A 90 -17.62 5.40 -7.78
C GLY A 90 -16.50 6.40 -8.07
N ARG A 91 -16.85 7.58 -8.60
CA ARG A 91 -15.89 8.60 -9.05
C ARG A 91 -16.14 9.95 -8.39
N TRP A 92 -15.08 10.73 -8.23
CA TRP A 92 -15.18 12.10 -7.75
C TRP A 92 -15.30 13.05 -8.93
N MET A 93 -16.14 14.06 -8.81
CA MET A 93 -16.25 15.17 -9.74
C MET A 93 -15.72 16.45 -9.08
N VAL A 94 -14.94 17.22 -9.81
CA VAL A 94 -14.43 18.53 -9.41
C VAL A 94 -14.62 19.55 -10.54
N PRO A 95 -14.69 20.86 -10.23
CA PRO A 95 -14.60 21.92 -11.22
C PRO A 95 -13.29 21.85 -12.02
N VAL A 96 -13.35 22.13 -13.33
CA VAL A 96 -12.20 22.00 -14.23
C VAL A 96 -11.01 22.89 -13.85
N ASP A 97 -11.26 24.08 -13.30
CA ASP A 97 -10.25 25.02 -12.83
C ASP A 97 -9.45 24.51 -11.62
N ARG A 98 -9.93 23.46 -10.94
CA ARG A 98 -9.24 22.82 -9.80
C ARG A 98 -8.40 21.62 -10.21
N VAL A 99 -8.60 21.09 -11.41
CA VAL A 99 -7.97 19.85 -11.87
C VAL A 99 -6.45 19.94 -11.89
N ASP A 100 -5.90 21.03 -12.41
CA ASP A 100 -4.45 21.21 -12.50
C ASP A 100 -3.77 21.16 -11.13
N ASN A 101 -4.43 21.70 -10.10
CA ASN A 101 -3.93 21.63 -8.72
C ASN A 101 -3.95 20.19 -8.19
N VAL A 102 -5.01 19.44 -8.47
CA VAL A 102 -5.13 18.04 -8.04
C VAL A 102 -4.09 17.16 -8.75
N MET A 103 -3.93 17.31 -10.06
CA MET A 103 -2.92 16.58 -10.84
C MET A 103 -1.52 16.89 -10.34
N SER A 104 -1.20 18.19 -10.17
CA SER A 104 0.10 18.62 -9.65
C SER A 104 0.36 18.02 -8.26
N TRP A 105 -0.63 18.03 -7.37
CA TRP A 105 -0.48 17.45 -6.04
C TRP A 105 -0.26 15.93 -6.11
N ALA A 106 -1.04 15.22 -6.93
CA ALA A 106 -0.94 13.79 -7.12
C ALA A 106 0.46 13.37 -7.62
N GLU A 107 1.01 14.08 -8.60
CA GLU A 107 2.34 13.81 -9.16
C GLU A 107 3.46 14.13 -8.17
N TRP A 108 3.47 15.36 -7.63
CA TRP A 108 4.61 15.86 -6.88
C TRP A 108 4.64 15.39 -5.43
N ARG A 109 3.47 15.34 -4.77
CA ARG A 109 3.38 15.03 -3.35
C ARG A 109 3.18 13.54 -3.10
N GLU A 110 2.32 12.91 -3.88
CA GLU A 110 1.94 11.51 -3.68
C GLU A 110 2.63 10.55 -4.65
N ARG A 111 3.44 11.06 -5.59
CA ARG A 111 4.18 10.25 -6.58
C ARG A 111 3.27 9.32 -7.38
N ARG A 112 2.04 9.77 -7.65
CA ARG A 112 1.06 9.01 -8.41
C ARG A 112 1.37 9.06 -9.91
N ILE A 113 0.96 8.00 -10.62
CA ILE A 113 0.94 8.00 -12.09
C ILE A 113 -0.38 8.64 -12.52
N VAL A 114 -0.32 9.84 -13.09
CA VAL A 114 -1.51 10.56 -13.57
C VAL A 114 -1.74 10.25 -15.05
N THR A 115 -2.98 9.94 -15.39
CA THR A 115 -3.44 9.79 -16.78
C THR A 115 -4.60 10.74 -17.01
N CYS A 116 -4.55 11.51 -18.10
CA CYS A 116 -5.55 12.52 -18.42
C CYS A 116 -6.15 12.23 -19.79
N SER A 117 -7.47 12.32 -19.88
CA SER A 117 -8.26 12.14 -21.11
C SER A 117 -9.19 13.32 -21.28
N ASP A 118 -9.17 13.96 -22.44
CA ASP A 118 -10.15 14.98 -22.79
C ASP A 118 -11.44 14.30 -23.27
N VAL A 119 -12.58 14.68 -22.70
CA VAL A 119 -13.90 14.15 -23.05
C VAL A 119 -14.83 15.30 -23.40
N ASP A 120 -15.25 15.32 -24.66
CA ASP A 120 -16.21 16.29 -25.18
C ASP A 120 -17.62 15.96 -24.64
N ARG A 121 -17.90 16.39 -23.41
CA ARG A 121 -19.16 16.22 -22.67
C ARG A 121 -19.66 17.55 -22.13
#